data_AF-A0A1U7Q865-F1
#
_entry.id   AF-A0A1U7Q865-F1
#
_cell.length_a   1.000
_cell.length_b   1.000
_cell.length_c   1.000
_cell.angle_alpha   90.00
_cell.angle_beta   90.00
_cell.angle_gamma   90.00
#
_symmetry.space_group_name_H-M   'P 1'
#
loop_
_entity.id
_entity.type
_entity.pdbx_description
1 polymer ?
#
loop_
_entity_poly.entity_id
_entity_poly.type
_entity_poly.pdbx_seq_one_letter_code
_entity_poly.pdbx_strand_id
1 'polypeptide(L)'
;MAVLASWVWVLVGCLSAAVAEDPNLSSLYPPFWEDSTGQLSGFTLEDGKYIINPWKFTDRLELYKILLNKTAPYFAKYGPENEQNLLWGLPLQFGWQYKTDRLVDPTGRTTCGYENFDELCVSVNSWWADVNYFLSVLPFLAAVDSGILGISSDEFTILPPPLDESRFCYNVSDCKELVRETMDSWSTFFKYMQLPSSDFDGLLQHLWAAHSSSLEYPIGVFDDRYAYYSKQEVKFEKNWVIAVHYIAAVYFPTTLKRTSNFQKALPPRVLSDSDIAPFIADFTSLQNTVLLSLTELGDIDRLTGSLSLNVWKTLMSSKFVREQFLKISEAILEAPTSTSFFQ
;
A
#
# COMPACT_ATOMS: atom_id res chain seq x y z
N MET A 1 -8.71 -9.53 -30.09
CA MET A 1 -9.69 -8.45 -29.82
C MET A 1 -10.63 -8.82 -28.66
N ALA A 2 -11.19 -10.04 -28.58
CA ALA A 2 -12.04 -10.45 -27.44
C ALA A 2 -11.27 -10.63 -26.10
N VAL A 3 -10.03 -11.14 -26.14
CA VAL A 3 -9.19 -11.32 -24.93
C VAL A 3 -8.71 -10.00 -24.34
N LEU A 4 -8.68 -8.91 -25.12
CA LEU A 4 -8.31 -7.58 -24.62
C LEU A 4 -9.42 -6.92 -23.78
N ALA A 5 -10.68 -7.35 -23.97
CA ALA A 5 -11.81 -6.78 -23.26
C ALA A 5 -12.00 -7.40 -21.86
N SER A 6 -11.72 -8.69 -21.68
CA SER A 6 -12.06 -9.43 -20.44
C SER A 6 -11.25 -8.98 -19.22
N TRP A 7 -9.95 -8.70 -19.36
CA TRP A 7 -9.12 -8.29 -18.22
C TRP A 7 -9.27 -6.81 -17.85
N VAL A 8 -9.75 -5.98 -18.77
CA VAL A 8 -10.11 -4.59 -18.44
C VAL A 8 -11.27 -4.63 -17.44
N TRP A 9 -12.27 -5.50 -17.63
CA TRP A 9 -13.37 -5.69 -16.68
C TRP A 9 -12.93 -6.24 -15.33
N VAL A 10 -11.88 -7.07 -15.30
CA VAL A 10 -11.22 -7.54 -14.07
C VAL A 10 -10.63 -6.37 -13.27
N LEU A 11 -9.95 -5.44 -13.94
CA LEU A 11 -9.40 -4.24 -13.28
C LEU A 11 -10.49 -3.27 -12.84
N VAL A 12 -11.56 -3.16 -13.63
CA VAL A 12 -12.76 -2.41 -13.22
C VAL A 12 -13.29 -3.03 -11.92
N GLY A 13 -13.53 -4.34 -11.85
CA GLY A 13 -13.99 -5.02 -10.63
C GLY A 13 -13.09 -4.83 -9.41
N CYS A 14 -11.76 -4.89 -9.58
CA CYS A 14 -10.80 -4.62 -8.50
C CYS A 14 -10.89 -3.18 -7.99
N LEU A 15 -11.01 -2.19 -8.88
CA LEU A 15 -10.99 -0.76 -8.52
C LEU A 15 -12.38 -0.22 -8.14
N SER A 16 -13.42 -0.92 -8.56
CA SER A 16 -14.82 -0.68 -8.21
C SER A 16 -15.04 -0.73 -6.70
N ALA A 17 -14.35 -1.63 -5.98
CA ALA A 17 -14.33 -1.77 -4.52
C ALA A 17 -14.30 -0.46 -3.71
N ALA A 18 -13.73 0.61 -4.26
CA ALA A 18 -13.54 1.91 -3.62
C ALA A 18 -14.81 2.73 -3.32
N VAL A 19 -16.02 2.18 -3.57
CA VAL A 19 -17.30 2.93 -3.48
C VAL A 19 -18.29 2.35 -2.45
N ALA A 20 -17.98 1.25 -1.76
CA ALA A 20 -18.94 0.60 -0.85
C ALA A 20 -19.19 1.36 0.47
N GLU A 21 -20.45 1.75 0.70
CA GLU A 21 -21.16 2.32 1.89
C GLU A 21 -20.46 3.36 2.77
N ASP A 22 -21.27 4.34 3.20
CA ASP A 22 -20.90 5.46 4.07
C ASP A 22 -20.22 4.93 5.35
N PRO A 23 -18.90 5.13 5.51
CA PRO A 23 -18.18 4.53 6.60
C PRO A 23 -18.56 5.20 7.91
N ASN A 24 -18.69 4.39 8.97
CA ASN A 24 -18.59 4.91 10.32
C ASN A 24 -17.24 5.66 10.43
N LEU A 25 -17.18 6.86 11.00
CA LEU A 25 -16.00 7.74 10.93
C LEU A 25 -14.72 7.02 11.44
N SER A 26 -14.87 6.12 12.42
CA SER A 26 -13.78 5.29 12.96
C SER A 26 -13.26 4.21 12.00
N SER A 27 -14.06 3.79 11.02
CA SER A 27 -13.68 2.80 10.02
C SER A 27 -12.82 3.36 8.89
N LEU A 28 -12.74 4.70 8.76
CA LEU A 28 -11.93 5.37 7.76
C LEU A 28 -10.43 5.30 8.03
N TYR A 29 -10.05 5.24 9.30
CA TYR A 29 -8.66 5.32 9.73
C TYR A 29 -8.08 3.94 10.05
N PRO A 30 -6.75 3.77 9.94
CA PRO A 30 -6.09 2.56 10.41
C PRO A 30 -6.24 2.40 11.94
N PRO A 31 -6.02 1.19 12.49
CA PRO A 31 -5.96 0.96 13.94
C PRO A 31 -5.01 1.94 14.63
N PHE A 32 -5.33 2.37 15.86
CA PHE A 32 -4.51 3.27 16.69
C PHE A 32 -4.21 4.65 16.07
N TRP A 33 -4.94 5.06 15.03
CA TRP A 33 -4.68 6.34 14.36
C TRP A 33 -4.79 7.55 15.29
N GLU A 34 -5.80 7.58 16.16
CA GLU A 34 -6.01 8.69 17.10
C GLU A 34 -4.97 8.72 18.23
N ASP A 35 -4.33 7.58 18.52
CA ASP A 35 -3.29 7.48 19.55
C ASP A 35 -1.94 8.01 19.07
N SER A 36 -1.71 8.04 17.75
CA SER A 36 -0.51 8.62 17.13
C SER A 36 -0.51 10.15 17.20
N THR A 37 0.63 10.76 17.48
CA THR A 37 0.74 12.23 17.60
C THR A 37 0.92 12.93 16.25
N GLY A 38 1.47 12.20 15.27
CA GLY A 38 1.93 12.72 13.99
C GLY A 38 3.10 13.69 14.10
N GLN A 39 3.96 13.52 15.10
CA GLN A 39 5.11 14.37 15.41
C GLN A 39 6.28 13.52 15.92
N LEU A 40 7.52 14.00 15.77
CA LEU A 40 8.70 13.26 16.27
C LEU A 40 8.64 13.01 17.78
N SER A 41 8.01 13.91 18.55
CA SER A 41 7.80 13.73 20.00
C SER A 41 6.89 12.55 20.36
N GLY A 42 6.24 11.91 19.38
CA GLY A 42 5.55 10.64 19.57
C GLY A 42 6.48 9.45 19.74
N PHE A 43 7.77 9.59 19.41
CA PHE A 43 8.80 8.57 19.61
C PHE A 43 9.53 8.75 20.95
N THR A 44 10.16 7.66 21.41
CA THR A 44 10.98 7.68 22.63
C THR A 44 12.26 8.48 22.36
N LEU A 45 12.66 9.35 23.29
CA LEU A 45 13.89 10.13 23.21
C LEU A 45 15.00 9.44 24.02
N GLU A 46 16.07 9.00 23.36
CA GLU A 46 17.24 8.37 23.99
C GLU A 46 18.53 9.04 23.47
N ASP A 47 19.45 9.38 24.38
CA ASP A 47 20.72 10.04 24.05
C ASP A 47 20.61 11.25 23.10
N GLY A 48 19.51 12.00 23.23
CA GLY A 48 19.23 13.19 22.41
C GLY A 48 18.68 12.89 21.01
N LYS A 49 18.32 11.64 20.70
CA LYS A 49 17.73 11.22 19.43
C LYS A 49 16.39 10.52 19.64
N TYR A 50 15.45 10.74 18.74
CA TYR A 50 14.19 10.01 18.69
C TYR A 50 14.41 8.60 18.14
N ILE A 51 14.01 7.60 18.90
CA ILE A 51 14.17 6.19 18.54
C ILE A 51 12.90 5.72 17.83
N ILE A 52 13.06 5.36 16.57
CA ILE A 52 11.99 4.86 15.71
C ILE A 52 12.19 3.35 15.59
N ASN A 53 11.23 2.55 16.02
CA ASN A 53 11.25 1.10 15.82
C ASN A 53 10.23 0.69 14.75
N PRO A 54 10.62 0.52 13.47
CA PRO A 54 9.70 0.04 12.43
C PRO A 54 9.16 -1.35 12.72
N TRP A 55 9.68 -2.11 13.67
CA TRP A 55 9.15 -3.43 14.04
C TRP A 55 8.08 -3.35 15.12
N LYS A 56 7.61 -2.13 15.41
CA LYS A 56 6.45 -1.83 16.24
C LYS A 56 5.40 -1.09 15.40
N PHE A 57 4.17 -1.58 15.43
CA PHE A 57 3.07 -1.12 14.58
C PHE A 57 2.82 0.39 14.73
N THR A 58 2.71 0.87 15.98
CA THR A 58 2.45 2.29 16.26
C THR A 58 3.55 3.21 15.78
N ASP A 59 4.81 2.75 15.79
CA ASP A 59 5.95 3.56 15.37
C ASP A 59 5.96 3.70 13.84
N ARG A 60 5.65 2.64 13.07
CA ARG A 60 5.41 2.77 11.61
C ARG A 60 4.24 3.70 11.32
N LEU A 61 3.15 3.59 12.10
CA LEU A 61 1.99 4.44 11.94
C LEU A 61 2.31 5.92 12.17
N GLU A 62 3.15 6.20 13.17
CA GLU A 62 3.64 7.55 13.48
C GLU A 62 4.44 8.14 12.30
N LEU A 63 5.29 7.36 11.62
CA LEU A 63 5.99 7.81 10.41
C LEU A 63 5.02 8.28 9.32
N TYR A 64 3.97 7.50 9.07
CA TYR A 64 2.94 7.88 8.09
C TYR A 64 2.18 9.13 8.51
N LYS A 65 1.84 9.26 9.80
CA LYS A 65 1.10 10.42 10.30
C LYS A 65 1.96 11.70 10.25
N ILE A 66 3.26 11.61 10.53
CA ILE A 66 4.20 12.72 10.33
C ILE A 66 4.21 13.15 8.87
N LEU A 67 4.33 12.21 7.93
CA LEU A 67 4.32 12.49 6.50
C LEU A 67 3.02 13.20 6.08
N LEU A 68 1.86 12.66 6.48
CA LEU A 68 0.56 13.24 6.18
C LEU A 68 0.42 14.66 6.76
N ASN A 69 0.84 14.88 8.00
CA ASN A 69 0.78 16.20 8.65
C ASN A 69 1.68 17.22 7.94
N LYS A 70 2.93 16.85 7.66
CA LYS A 70 3.92 17.74 7.04
C LYS A 70 3.58 18.06 5.59
N THR A 71 2.88 17.16 4.91
CA THR A 71 2.45 17.36 3.52
C THR A 71 1.06 17.99 3.37
N ALA A 72 0.29 18.13 4.46
CA ALA A 72 -1.06 18.67 4.42
C ALA A 72 -1.20 20.04 3.74
N PRO A 73 -0.29 21.02 3.95
CA PRO A 73 -0.39 22.33 3.29
C PRO A 73 -0.42 22.25 1.76
N TYR A 74 0.27 21.27 1.16
CA TYR A 74 0.32 21.09 -0.29
C TYR A 74 -0.97 20.48 -0.86
N PHE A 75 -1.76 19.82 -0.02
CA PHE A 75 -3.03 19.21 -0.40
C PHE A 75 -4.27 20.03 -0.01
N ALA A 76 -4.11 21.10 0.77
CA ALA A 76 -5.20 21.96 1.22
C ALA A 76 -6.06 22.54 0.07
N LYS A 77 -5.47 22.71 -1.12
CA LYS A 77 -6.19 23.19 -2.32
C LYS A 77 -7.13 22.15 -2.95
N TYR A 78 -7.00 20.87 -2.60
CA TYR A 78 -7.79 19.78 -3.19
C TYR A 78 -8.98 19.37 -2.31
N GLY A 79 -8.94 19.64 -1.00
CA GLY A 79 -10.05 19.34 -0.11
C GLY A 79 -9.74 19.64 1.36
N PRO A 80 -10.77 19.58 2.23
CA PRO A 80 -10.63 19.83 3.65
C PRO A 80 -9.93 18.67 4.36
N GLU A 81 -9.51 18.92 5.61
CA GLU A 81 -9.11 17.90 6.59
C GLU A 81 -8.03 16.91 6.10
N ASN A 82 -7.20 17.33 5.14
CA ASN A 82 -6.16 16.52 4.53
C ASN A 82 -6.67 15.23 3.85
N GLU A 83 -7.98 15.08 3.60
CA GLU A 83 -8.57 13.84 3.07
C GLU A 83 -8.06 13.49 1.66
N GLN A 84 -7.67 14.50 0.88
CA GLN A 84 -7.18 14.36 -0.49
C GLN A 84 -5.68 14.11 -0.60
N ASN A 85 -4.98 13.97 0.53
CA ASN A 85 -3.57 13.66 0.53
C ASN A 85 -3.33 12.26 -0.05
N LEU A 86 -2.48 12.18 -1.06
CA LEU A 86 -2.25 10.91 -1.76
C LEU A 86 -1.42 9.93 -0.92
N LEU A 87 -0.80 10.37 0.17
CA LEU A 87 -0.06 9.50 1.07
C LEU A 87 -0.95 8.62 1.95
N TRP A 88 -2.28 8.82 1.97
CA TRP A 88 -3.23 7.98 2.72
C TRP A 88 -3.20 6.51 2.31
N GLY A 89 -2.80 6.21 1.08
CA GLY A 89 -2.57 4.84 0.59
C GLY A 89 -1.69 4.00 1.52
N LEU A 90 -0.62 4.59 2.04
CA LEU A 90 0.40 3.88 2.82
C LEU A 90 -0.11 3.42 4.21
N PRO A 91 -0.60 4.31 5.11
CA PRO A 91 -1.08 3.88 6.41
C PRO A 91 -2.36 3.05 6.35
N LEU A 92 -3.22 3.24 5.36
CA LEU A 92 -4.44 2.44 5.22
C LEU A 92 -4.10 1.00 4.82
N GLN A 93 -3.22 0.82 3.85
CA GLN A 93 -2.75 -0.53 3.48
C GLN A 93 -2.05 -1.23 4.66
N PHE A 94 -1.22 -0.50 5.42
CA PHE A 94 -0.56 -1.05 6.60
C PHE A 94 -1.58 -1.42 7.70
N GLY A 95 -2.61 -0.60 7.90
CA GLY A 95 -3.72 -0.89 8.81
C GLY A 95 -4.55 -2.11 8.39
N TRP A 96 -4.77 -2.32 7.08
CA TRP A 96 -5.37 -3.56 6.58
C TRP A 96 -4.47 -4.78 6.83
N GLN A 97 -3.15 -4.67 6.63
CA GLN A 97 -2.22 -5.76 6.94
C GLN A 97 -2.28 -6.14 8.42
N TYR A 98 -2.38 -5.15 9.32
CA TYR A 98 -2.55 -5.40 10.75
C TYR A 98 -3.88 -6.10 11.06
N LYS A 99 -5.01 -5.54 10.60
CA LYS A 99 -6.36 -6.08 10.88
C LYS A 99 -6.60 -7.50 10.35
N THR A 100 -5.74 -7.97 9.44
CA THR A 100 -5.89 -9.26 8.76
C THR A 100 -4.80 -10.26 9.13
N ASP A 101 -4.07 -10.00 10.22
CA ASP A 101 -2.98 -10.80 10.76
C ASP A 101 -1.79 -10.99 9.82
N ARG A 102 -1.65 -10.15 8.80
CA ARG A 102 -0.55 -10.25 7.84
C ARG A 102 0.78 -9.77 8.42
N LEU A 103 0.76 -9.02 9.52
CA LEU A 103 1.97 -8.50 10.18
C LEU A 103 2.50 -9.41 11.30
N VAL A 104 1.77 -10.47 11.67
CA VAL A 104 2.17 -11.43 12.72
C VAL A 104 3.30 -12.34 12.25
N ASP A 105 3.90 -13.12 13.15
CA ASP A 105 4.84 -14.18 12.76
C ASP A 105 4.12 -15.39 12.12
N PRO A 106 4.23 -15.58 10.78
CA PRO A 106 3.52 -16.66 10.10
C PRO A 106 4.11 -18.05 10.42
N THR A 107 5.29 -18.12 11.03
CA THR A 107 5.96 -19.39 11.34
C THR A 107 5.42 -20.07 12.60
N GLY A 108 4.69 -19.34 13.44
CA GLY A 108 4.24 -19.80 14.76
C GLY A 108 5.37 -20.07 15.75
N ARG A 109 6.61 -19.61 15.48
CA ARG A 109 7.78 -19.82 16.35
C ARG A 109 7.91 -18.76 17.44
N THR A 110 7.32 -17.59 17.22
CA THR A 110 7.28 -16.47 18.17
C THR A 110 5.84 -16.03 18.42
N THR A 111 5.63 -15.19 19.42
CA THR A 111 4.33 -14.58 19.74
C THR A 111 4.16 -13.18 19.15
N CYS A 112 5.05 -12.76 18.24
CA CYS A 112 5.01 -11.42 17.65
C CYS A 112 3.73 -11.19 16.84
N GLY A 113 3.01 -10.12 17.17
CA GLY A 113 1.76 -9.70 16.52
C GLY A 113 0.51 -10.44 16.99
N TYR A 114 0.64 -11.49 17.82
CA TYR A 114 -0.52 -12.22 18.33
C TYR A 114 -1.18 -11.48 19.50
N GLU A 115 -2.52 -11.39 19.43
CA GLU A 115 -3.35 -10.81 20.49
C GLU A 115 -3.06 -11.45 21.86
N ASN A 116 -3.04 -10.65 22.92
CA ASN A 116 -2.71 -11.03 24.30
C ASN A 116 -1.22 -11.36 24.59
N PHE A 117 -0.33 -11.21 23.60
CA PHE A 117 1.12 -11.36 23.82
C PHE A 117 1.85 -10.07 23.48
N ASP A 118 2.21 -9.89 22.21
CA ASP A 118 2.94 -8.73 21.71
C ASP A 118 2.24 -8.22 20.45
N GLU A 119 1.00 -7.75 20.65
CA GLU A 119 0.07 -7.36 19.60
C GLU A 119 0.64 -6.27 18.67
N LEU A 120 1.47 -5.37 19.20
CA LEU A 120 2.07 -4.28 18.43
C LEU A 120 3.36 -4.71 17.70
N CYS A 121 3.89 -5.89 17.95
CA CYS A 121 5.06 -6.38 17.24
C CYS A 121 4.74 -6.67 15.78
N VAL A 122 5.62 -6.21 14.89
CA VAL A 122 5.57 -6.49 13.46
C VAL A 122 6.69 -7.47 13.13
N SER A 123 6.35 -8.63 12.61
CA SER A 123 7.29 -9.74 12.45
C SER A 123 8.18 -9.58 11.22
N VAL A 124 9.50 -9.76 11.40
CA VAL A 124 10.49 -9.87 10.30
C VAL A 124 10.38 -11.19 9.53
N ASN A 125 9.55 -12.13 9.98
CA ASN A 125 9.21 -13.33 9.19
C ASN A 125 8.01 -13.09 8.27
N SER A 126 7.31 -11.96 8.42
CA SER A 126 6.17 -11.64 7.56
C SER A 126 6.64 -11.01 6.25
N TRP A 127 6.28 -11.64 5.13
CA TRP A 127 6.53 -11.09 3.80
C TRP A 127 5.88 -9.70 3.64
N TRP A 128 4.65 -9.56 4.13
CA TRP A 128 3.91 -8.30 4.10
C TRP A 128 4.60 -7.20 4.90
N ALA A 129 5.13 -7.53 6.08
CA ALA A 129 5.86 -6.60 6.92
C ALA A 129 7.18 -6.16 6.30
N ASP A 130 7.93 -7.10 5.74
CA ASP A 130 9.24 -6.87 5.11
C ASP A 130 9.09 -5.98 3.87
N VAL A 131 8.12 -6.27 3.00
CA VAL A 131 7.85 -5.43 1.81
C VAL A 131 7.32 -4.04 2.22
N ASN A 132 6.41 -3.98 3.20
CA ASN A 132 5.86 -2.71 3.67
C ASN A 132 6.91 -1.81 4.35
N TYR A 133 8.00 -2.38 4.90
CA TYR A 133 9.12 -1.58 5.42
C TYR A 133 9.60 -0.55 4.39
N PHE A 134 9.74 -0.95 3.12
CA PHE A 134 10.21 -0.06 2.06
C PHE A 134 9.16 0.98 1.66
N LEU A 135 7.89 0.70 1.91
CA LEU A 135 6.77 1.66 1.75
C LEU A 135 6.53 2.53 2.99
N SER A 136 7.26 2.35 4.09
CA SER A 136 7.20 3.19 5.30
C SER A 136 8.48 3.99 5.48
N VAL A 137 9.62 3.31 5.59
CA VAL A 137 10.91 3.93 5.93
C VAL A 137 11.47 4.75 4.79
N LEU A 138 11.41 4.28 3.55
CA LEU A 138 11.94 5.05 2.40
C LEU A 138 11.21 6.37 2.16
N PRO A 139 9.85 6.45 2.10
CA PRO A 139 9.19 7.73 1.95
C PRO A 139 9.50 8.68 3.10
N PHE A 140 9.64 8.19 4.33
CA PHE A 140 10.04 9.01 5.47
C PHE A 140 11.46 9.58 5.30
N LEU A 141 12.45 8.72 5.04
CA LEU A 141 13.85 9.14 4.86
C LEU A 141 14.03 10.04 3.64
N ALA A 142 13.32 9.79 2.54
CA ALA A 142 13.34 10.66 1.37
C ALA A 142 12.69 12.02 1.65
N ALA A 143 11.65 12.07 2.49
CA ALA A 143 11.07 13.32 2.96
C ALA A 143 12.06 14.11 3.83
N VAL A 144 12.79 13.44 4.74
CA VAL A 144 13.91 14.05 5.50
C VAL A 144 14.95 14.64 4.54
N ASP A 145 15.46 13.84 3.60
CA ASP A 145 16.49 14.24 2.63
C ASP A 145 16.02 15.38 1.70
N SER A 146 14.73 15.43 1.39
CA SER A 146 14.12 16.52 0.61
C SER A 146 13.96 17.83 1.41
N GLY A 147 14.11 17.78 2.73
CA GLY A 147 13.88 18.90 3.65
C GLY A 147 12.42 19.19 3.98
N ILE A 148 11.44 18.49 3.37
CA ILE A 148 10.01 18.79 3.54
C ILE A 148 9.51 18.57 4.97
N LEU A 149 10.15 17.67 5.73
CA LEU A 149 9.79 17.44 7.13
C LEU A 149 10.32 18.54 8.06
N GLY A 150 11.36 19.27 7.63
CA GLY A 150 12.04 20.28 8.44
C GLY A 150 12.78 19.70 9.64
N ILE A 151 13.27 18.45 9.53
CA ILE A 151 14.02 17.74 10.56
C ILE A 151 15.36 17.25 9.97
N SER A 152 16.38 17.14 10.80
CA SER A 152 17.70 16.58 10.44
C SER A 152 17.74 15.07 10.63
N SER A 153 18.56 14.38 9.82
CA SER A 153 18.84 12.95 9.99
C SER A 153 19.52 12.61 11.33
N ASP A 154 20.14 13.61 11.98
CA ASP A 154 20.79 13.42 13.29
C ASP A 154 19.79 13.41 14.46
N GLU A 155 18.55 13.85 14.25
CA GLU A 155 17.53 13.95 15.30
C GLU A 155 16.90 12.60 15.66
N PHE A 156 17.10 11.56 14.85
CA PHE A 156 16.47 10.26 15.07
C PHE A 156 17.41 9.09 14.75
N THR A 157 17.00 7.89 15.13
CA THR A 157 17.65 6.63 14.77
C THR A 157 16.58 5.59 14.50
N ILE A 158 16.70 4.91 13.36
CA ILE A 158 15.81 3.80 12.98
C ILE A 158 16.45 2.50 13.44
N LEU A 159 15.72 1.74 14.26
CA LEU A 159 16.20 0.47 14.78
C LEU A 159 16.12 -0.65 13.72
N PRO A 160 17.11 -1.56 13.70
CA PRO A 160 17.07 -2.75 12.86
C PRO A 160 16.05 -3.78 13.38
N PRO A 161 15.62 -4.73 12.53
CA PRO A 161 14.89 -5.90 12.99
C PRO A 161 15.76 -6.77 13.89
N PRO A 162 15.16 -7.66 14.70
CA PRO A 162 15.91 -8.63 15.50
C PRO A 162 16.73 -9.66 14.67
N LEU A 163 16.41 -9.83 13.39
CA LEU A 163 17.04 -10.77 12.46
C LEU A 163 17.12 -10.11 11.08
N ASP A 164 17.97 -10.64 10.18
CA ASP A 164 17.99 -10.20 8.77
C ASP A 164 18.39 -8.73 8.55
N GLU A 165 19.10 -8.13 9.52
CA GLU A 165 19.42 -6.69 9.54
C GLU A 165 20.07 -6.17 8.24
N SER A 166 20.92 -6.98 7.60
CA SER A 166 21.64 -6.58 6.38
C SER A 166 20.75 -6.46 5.14
N ARG A 167 19.48 -6.86 5.21
CA ARG A 167 18.51 -6.81 4.10
C ARG A 167 17.70 -5.50 4.09
N PHE A 168 17.92 -4.63 5.06
CA PHE A 168 17.26 -3.34 5.19
C PHE A 168 18.28 -2.20 5.27
N CYS A 169 17.79 -0.97 5.15
CA CYS A 169 18.56 0.25 5.31
C CYS A 169 17.87 1.17 6.33
N TYR A 170 18.65 1.98 7.06
CA TYR A 170 18.16 2.66 8.27
C TYR A 170 18.38 4.18 8.28
N ASN A 171 19.18 4.69 7.34
CA ASN A 171 19.42 6.11 7.18
C ASN A 171 19.51 6.46 5.69
N VAL A 172 19.54 7.75 5.40
CA VAL A 172 19.52 8.27 4.02
C VAL A 172 20.71 7.74 3.20
N SER A 173 21.90 7.65 3.78
CA SER A 173 23.10 7.19 3.07
C SER A 173 22.96 5.72 2.69
N ASP A 174 22.66 4.86 3.66
CA ASP A 174 22.52 3.41 3.45
C ASP A 174 21.40 3.11 2.46
N CYS A 175 20.26 3.82 2.55
CA CYS A 175 19.15 3.62 1.61
C CYS A 175 19.47 4.11 0.20
N LYS A 176 20.29 5.15 0.04
CA LYS A 176 20.78 5.58 -1.29
C LYS A 176 21.83 4.62 -1.86
N GLU A 177 22.51 3.85 -1.02
CA GLU A 177 23.39 2.77 -1.47
C GLU A 177 22.58 1.54 -1.90
N LEU A 178 21.57 1.15 -1.10
CA LEU A 178 20.78 -0.05 -1.33
C LEU A 178 19.74 0.10 -2.46
N VAL A 179 19.01 1.22 -2.49
CA VAL A 179 17.82 1.45 -3.34
C VAL A 179 17.77 2.90 -3.84
N ARG A 180 18.86 3.35 -4.48
CA ARG A 180 19.02 4.72 -4.98
C ARG A 180 17.83 5.22 -5.79
N GLU A 181 17.40 4.45 -6.79
CA GLU A 181 16.35 4.87 -7.72
C GLU A 181 15.01 5.10 -7.00
N THR A 182 14.72 4.29 -5.97
CA THR A 182 13.54 4.45 -5.14
C THR A 182 13.62 5.71 -4.28
N MET A 183 14.76 5.96 -3.63
CA MET A 183 14.99 7.19 -2.84
C MET A 183 14.87 8.45 -3.71
N ASP A 184 15.44 8.42 -4.91
CA ASP A 184 15.38 9.53 -5.88
C ASP A 184 13.94 9.75 -6.37
N SER A 185 13.17 8.67 -6.59
CA SER A 185 11.76 8.75 -6.98
C SER A 185 10.89 9.39 -5.90
N TRP A 186 11.06 8.99 -4.62
CA TRP A 186 10.38 9.65 -3.50
C TRP A 186 10.81 11.12 -3.34
N SER A 187 12.11 11.41 -3.45
CA SER A 187 12.61 12.80 -3.41
C SER A 187 12.01 13.64 -4.52
N THR A 188 11.85 13.07 -5.72
CA THR A 188 11.20 13.73 -6.86
C THR A 188 9.73 14.04 -6.56
N PHE A 189 8.98 13.10 -5.96
CA PHE A 189 7.60 13.34 -5.52
C PHE A 189 7.53 14.51 -4.52
N PHE A 190 8.34 14.50 -3.46
CA PHE A 190 8.34 15.57 -2.46
C PHE A 190 8.82 16.93 -2.99
N LYS A 191 9.73 16.94 -3.96
CA LYS A 191 10.15 18.19 -4.64
C LYS A 191 9.06 18.70 -5.57
N TYR A 192 8.42 17.82 -6.33
CA TYR A 192 7.35 18.19 -7.25
C TYR A 192 6.18 18.85 -6.52
N MET A 193 5.76 18.30 -5.36
CA MET A 193 4.64 18.89 -4.61
C MET A 193 4.87 20.31 -4.11
N GLN A 194 6.14 20.70 -3.94
CA GLN A 194 6.52 22.06 -3.51
C GLN A 194 6.49 23.06 -4.67
N LEU A 195 6.41 22.61 -5.93
CA LEU A 195 6.37 23.49 -7.08
C LEU A 195 5.01 24.20 -7.17
N PRO A 196 4.97 25.51 -7.51
CA PRO A 196 3.72 26.21 -7.79
C PRO A 196 2.92 25.60 -8.94
N SER A 197 3.61 24.97 -9.90
CA SER A 197 3.02 24.29 -11.05
C SER A 197 2.54 22.87 -10.76
N SER A 198 2.65 22.39 -9.51
CA SER A 198 2.18 21.06 -9.14
C SER A 198 0.67 20.93 -9.33
N ASP A 199 0.27 19.88 -10.05
CA ASP A 199 -1.12 19.49 -10.19
C ASP A 199 -1.36 18.08 -9.66
N PHE A 200 -2.62 17.70 -9.53
CA PHE A 200 -3.00 16.43 -8.92
C PHE A 200 -2.57 15.22 -9.75
N ASP A 201 -2.56 15.34 -11.07
CA ASP A 201 -2.21 14.26 -11.99
C ASP A 201 -0.70 13.99 -11.97
N GLY A 202 0.12 15.05 -11.96
CA GLY A 202 1.56 14.97 -11.78
C GLY A 202 1.95 14.45 -10.39
N LEU A 203 1.20 14.82 -9.34
CA LEU A 203 1.39 14.25 -8.01
C LEU A 203 1.15 12.74 -8.01
N LEU A 204 0.07 12.28 -8.65
CA LEU A 204 -0.21 10.85 -8.81
C LEU A 204 0.88 10.13 -9.60
N GLN A 205 1.34 10.73 -10.70
CA GLN A 205 2.43 10.18 -11.50
C GLN A 205 3.69 9.93 -10.66
N HIS A 206 4.15 10.95 -9.93
CA HIS A 206 5.36 10.84 -9.12
C HIS A 206 5.18 9.92 -7.92
N LEU A 207 4.00 9.93 -7.28
CA LEU A 207 3.69 8.99 -6.20
C LEU A 207 3.75 7.55 -6.69
N TRP A 208 3.06 7.23 -7.79
CA TRP A 208 2.98 5.85 -8.29
C TRP A 208 4.31 5.35 -8.84
N ALA A 209 5.15 6.23 -9.38
CA ALA A 209 6.53 5.92 -9.72
C ALA A 209 7.35 5.53 -8.47
N ALA A 210 7.31 6.36 -7.42
CA ALA A 210 8.03 6.09 -6.18
C ALA A 210 7.52 4.84 -5.45
N HIS A 211 6.20 4.69 -5.35
CA HIS A 211 5.55 3.52 -4.76
C HIS A 211 5.93 2.24 -5.50
N SER A 212 5.82 2.21 -6.83
CA SER A 212 6.13 1.00 -7.61
C SER A 212 7.60 0.62 -7.50
N SER A 213 8.51 1.59 -7.53
CA SER A 213 9.95 1.31 -7.34
C SER A 213 10.26 0.76 -5.95
N SER A 214 9.49 1.16 -4.92
CA SER A 214 9.65 0.63 -3.55
C SER A 214 9.37 -0.87 -3.42
N LEU A 215 8.79 -1.49 -4.44
CA LEU A 215 8.53 -2.93 -4.47
C LEU A 215 9.66 -3.73 -5.14
N GLU A 216 10.46 -3.12 -6.01
CA GLU A 216 11.40 -3.81 -6.90
C GLU A 216 12.47 -4.62 -6.14
N TYR A 217 13.07 -4.01 -5.12
CA TYR A 217 14.06 -4.67 -4.27
C TYR A 217 13.44 -5.73 -3.34
N PRO A 218 12.44 -5.41 -2.49
CA PRO A 218 11.99 -6.34 -1.46
C PRO A 218 11.27 -7.58 -2.01
N ILE A 219 10.58 -7.51 -3.15
CA ILE A 219 9.90 -8.70 -3.71
C ILE A 219 10.89 -9.83 -4.00
N GLY A 220 12.07 -9.48 -4.52
CA GLY A 220 13.11 -10.46 -4.83
C GLY A 220 13.90 -10.89 -3.59
N VAL A 221 14.22 -9.92 -2.72
CA VAL A 221 15.04 -10.22 -1.54
C VAL A 221 14.30 -11.06 -0.52
N PHE A 222 12.99 -10.90 -0.35
CA PHE A 222 12.16 -11.62 0.64
C PHE A 222 11.37 -12.80 0.06
N ASP A 223 11.81 -13.38 -1.06
CA ASP A 223 11.13 -14.53 -1.67
C ASP A 223 11.10 -15.79 -0.77
N ASP A 224 12.09 -15.92 0.11
CA ASP A 224 12.19 -17.00 1.10
C ASP A 224 11.01 -17.02 2.07
N ARG A 225 10.40 -15.86 2.34
CA ARG A 225 9.25 -15.73 3.24
C ARG A 225 8.01 -16.43 2.73
N TYR A 226 7.88 -16.64 1.41
CA TYR A 226 6.78 -17.41 0.84
C TYR A 226 6.71 -18.85 1.40
N ALA A 227 7.81 -19.39 1.91
CA ALA A 227 7.83 -20.72 2.53
C ALA A 227 7.00 -20.81 3.83
N TYR A 228 6.62 -19.67 4.43
CA TYR A 228 5.86 -19.61 5.68
C TYR A 228 4.35 -19.50 5.48
N TYR A 229 3.90 -19.36 4.22
CA TYR A 229 2.50 -19.13 3.88
C TYR A 229 1.89 -20.29 3.11
N SER A 230 0.56 -20.37 3.13
CA SER A 230 -0.20 -21.31 2.31
C SER A 230 0.00 -21.01 0.82
N LYS A 231 -0.29 -21.98 -0.05
CA LYS A 231 -0.17 -21.76 -1.50
C LYS A 231 -1.13 -20.67 -1.99
N GLN A 232 -2.29 -20.55 -1.35
CA GLN A 232 -3.29 -19.55 -1.72
C GLN A 232 -2.84 -18.14 -1.32
N GLU A 233 -2.26 -17.97 -0.12
CA GLU A 233 -1.74 -16.67 0.30
C GLU A 233 -0.54 -16.25 -0.57
N VAL A 234 0.41 -17.16 -0.83
CA VAL A 234 1.54 -16.88 -1.74
C VAL A 234 1.06 -16.49 -3.14
N LYS A 235 0.00 -17.14 -3.64
CA LYS A 235 -0.61 -16.79 -4.92
C LYS A 235 -1.21 -15.38 -4.86
N PHE A 236 -1.91 -15.05 -3.78
CA PHE A 236 -2.49 -13.73 -3.58
C PHE A 236 -1.43 -12.64 -3.46
N GLU A 237 -0.36 -12.83 -2.67
CA GLU A 237 0.76 -11.88 -2.52
C GLU A 237 1.38 -11.53 -3.88
N LYS A 238 1.69 -12.54 -4.69
CA LYS A 238 2.26 -12.34 -6.03
C LYS A 238 1.30 -11.64 -6.98
N ASN A 239 0.02 -12.01 -6.94
CA ASN A 239 -1.00 -11.37 -7.77
C ASN A 239 -1.29 -9.93 -7.33
N TRP A 240 -1.21 -9.65 -6.02
CA TRP A 240 -1.37 -8.31 -5.46
C TRP A 240 -0.28 -7.37 -5.95
N VAL A 241 0.99 -7.80 -5.91
CA VAL A 241 2.11 -7.04 -6.51
C VAL A 241 1.88 -6.71 -7.97
N ILE A 242 1.45 -7.70 -8.78
CA ILE A 242 1.15 -7.49 -10.19
C ILE A 242 0.03 -6.44 -10.32
N ALA A 243 -1.07 -6.61 -9.57
CA ALA A 243 -2.20 -5.70 -9.60
C ALA A 243 -1.81 -4.27 -9.23
N VAL A 244 -0.91 -4.06 -8.27
CA VAL A 244 -0.39 -2.73 -7.92
C VAL A 244 0.22 -2.03 -9.13
N HIS A 245 0.94 -2.71 -10.02
CA HIS A 245 1.47 -2.06 -11.24
C HIS A 245 0.37 -1.63 -12.22
N TYR A 246 -0.74 -2.36 -12.30
CA TYR A 246 -1.90 -1.97 -13.10
C TYR A 246 -2.66 -0.79 -12.48
N ILE A 247 -2.82 -0.80 -11.15
CA ILE A 247 -3.41 0.31 -10.37
C ILE A 247 -2.55 1.56 -10.54
N ALA A 248 -1.22 1.41 -10.48
CA ALA A 248 -0.25 2.48 -10.68
C ALA A 248 -0.38 3.11 -12.07
N ALA A 249 -0.55 2.31 -13.13
CA ALA A 249 -0.73 2.84 -14.48
C ALA A 249 -2.00 3.70 -14.62
N VAL A 250 -3.03 3.43 -13.83
CA VAL A 250 -4.30 4.19 -13.83
C VAL A 250 -4.20 5.52 -13.07
N TYR A 251 -3.10 5.77 -12.36
CA TYR A 251 -2.98 6.89 -11.42
C TYR A 251 -4.14 6.88 -10.41
N PHE A 252 -4.41 5.70 -9.84
CA PHE A 252 -5.49 5.55 -8.86
C PHE A 252 -5.29 6.52 -7.68
N PRO A 253 -6.27 7.39 -7.35
CA PRO A 253 -6.13 8.33 -6.25
C PRO A 253 -6.16 7.66 -4.88
N THR A 254 -5.02 7.56 -4.21
CA THR A 254 -4.88 6.96 -2.87
C THR A 254 -5.30 7.92 -1.75
N THR A 255 -6.47 8.54 -1.89
CA THR A 255 -7.06 9.44 -0.88
C THR A 255 -7.70 8.63 0.26
N LEU A 256 -8.00 9.28 1.39
CA LEU A 256 -8.50 8.63 2.60
C LEU A 256 -9.74 7.76 2.31
N LYS A 257 -10.81 8.39 1.81
CA LYS A 257 -12.09 7.71 1.54
C LYS A 257 -11.95 6.64 0.47
N ARG A 258 -11.26 6.95 -0.63
CA ARG A 258 -11.14 6.02 -1.77
C ARG A 258 -10.38 4.77 -1.37
N THR A 259 -9.25 4.93 -0.70
CA THR A 259 -8.43 3.79 -0.23
C THR A 259 -9.15 3.02 0.87
N SER A 260 -9.79 3.72 1.82
CA SER A 260 -10.52 3.07 2.92
C SER A 260 -11.67 2.21 2.43
N ASN A 261 -12.34 2.60 1.34
CA ASN A 261 -13.37 1.78 0.74
C ASN A 261 -12.76 0.63 -0.08
N PHE A 262 -11.70 0.91 -0.84
CA PHE A 262 -11.06 -0.10 -1.69
C PHE A 262 -10.62 -1.33 -0.89
N GLN A 263 -10.02 -1.11 0.28
CA GLN A 263 -9.56 -2.20 1.16
C GLN A 263 -10.69 -3.09 1.70
N LYS A 264 -11.96 -2.64 1.71
CA LYS A 264 -13.10 -3.46 2.15
C LYS A 264 -13.31 -4.69 1.26
N ALA A 265 -12.88 -4.62 0.00
CA ALA A 265 -12.97 -5.74 -0.94
C ALA A 265 -11.76 -6.67 -0.91
N LEU A 266 -10.71 -6.35 -0.16
CA LEU A 266 -9.56 -7.23 -0.01
C LEU A 266 -9.88 -8.40 0.93
N PRO A 267 -9.16 -9.53 0.83
CA PRO A 267 -9.30 -10.65 1.75
C PRO A 267 -9.20 -10.20 3.22
N PRO A 268 -10.21 -10.48 4.06
CA PRO A 268 -10.26 -10.00 5.45
C PRO A 268 -9.38 -10.82 6.41
N ARG A 269 -8.67 -11.84 5.93
CA ARG A 269 -7.72 -12.65 6.69
C ARG A 269 -6.67 -13.26 5.75
N VAL A 270 -5.60 -13.81 6.32
CA VAL A 270 -4.66 -14.67 5.60
C VAL A 270 -5.40 -15.86 4.97
N LEU A 271 -5.08 -16.17 3.72
CA LEU A 271 -5.67 -17.29 3.00
C LEU A 271 -5.03 -18.63 3.44
N SER A 272 -5.87 -19.64 3.56
CA SER A 272 -5.52 -21.04 3.81
C SER A 272 -5.51 -21.84 2.51
N ASP A 273 -4.94 -23.05 2.51
CA ASP A 273 -4.92 -23.90 1.32
C ASP A 273 -6.32 -24.30 0.81
N SER A 274 -7.34 -24.27 1.68
CA SER A 274 -8.74 -24.57 1.33
C SER A 274 -9.52 -23.40 0.74
N ASP A 275 -8.97 -22.18 0.78
CA ASP A 275 -9.67 -21.00 0.28
C ASP A 275 -9.61 -20.94 -1.24
N ILE A 276 -10.76 -21.19 -1.88
CA ILE A 276 -10.90 -21.21 -3.34
C ILE A 276 -11.98 -20.20 -3.73
N ALA A 277 -11.56 -19.03 -4.20
CA ALA A 277 -12.47 -18.04 -4.78
C ALA A 277 -13.18 -18.62 -6.03
N PRO A 278 -14.46 -18.27 -6.28
CA PRO A 278 -15.30 -17.32 -5.53
C PRO A 278 -16.15 -17.97 -4.42
N PHE A 279 -15.76 -19.12 -3.88
CA PHE A 279 -16.59 -19.93 -2.97
C PHE A 279 -16.08 -19.95 -1.52
N ILE A 280 -15.34 -18.92 -1.10
CA ILE A 280 -14.88 -18.80 0.29
C ILE A 280 -16.07 -18.34 1.14
N ALA A 281 -16.53 -19.22 2.03
CA ALA A 281 -17.82 -19.08 2.69
C ALA A 281 -17.91 -17.90 3.66
N ASP A 282 -16.80 -17.52 4.30
CA ASP A 282 -16.72 -16.41 5.24
C ASP A 282 -16.31 -15.08 4.58
N PHE A 283 -16.18 -15.05 3.25
CA PHE A 283 -15.94 -13.83 2.49
C PHE A 283 -17.26 -13.29 1.92
N THR A 284 -17.38 -11.97 1.82
CA THR A 284 -18.46 -11.35 1.06
C THR A 284 -18.37 -11.69 -0.43
N SER A 285 -19.47 -11.53 -1.18
CA SER A 285 -19.45 -11.70 -2.63
C SER A 285 -18.40 -10.79 -3.29
N LEU A 286 -18.30 -9.54 -2.81
CA LEU A 286 -17.34 -8.57 -3.35
C LEU A 286 -15.89 -9.05 -3.12
N GLN A 287 -15.56 -9.53 -1.92
CA GLN A 287 -14.21 -10.04 -1.61
C GLN A 287 -13.86 -11.28 -2.44
N ASN A 288 -14.80 -12.21 -2.61
CA ASN A 288 -14.62 -13.37 -3.48
C ASN A 288 -14.38 -12.96 -4.95
N THR A 289 -15.18 -12.03 -5.47
CA THR A 289 -15.03 -11.51 -6.84
C THR A 289 -13.69 -10.80 -7.05
N VAL A 290 -13.26 -9.96 -6.11
CA VAL A 290 -11.98 -9.26 -6.19
C VAL A 290 -10.81 -10.24 -6.13
N LEU A 291 -10.83 -11.22 -5.23
CA LEU A 291 -9.76 -12.23 -5.16
C LEU A 291 -9.65 -13.07 -6.45
N LEU A 292 -10.78 -13.43 -7.05
CA LEU A 292 -10.82 -14.08 -8.36
C LEU A 292 -10.25 -13.17 -9.46
N SER A 293 -10.66 -11.91 -9.48
CA SER A 293 -10.19 -10.91 -10.43
C SER A 293 -8.67 -10.69 -10.35
N LEU A 294 -8.12 -10.54 -9.14
CA LEU A 294 -6.67 -10.45 -8.93
C LEU A 294 -5.94 -11.70 -9.44
N THR A 295 -6.54 -12.87 -9.27
CA THR A 295 -6.02 -14.12 -9.79
C THR A 295 -5.97 -14.14 -11.32
N GLU A 296 -7.07 -13.80 -11.97
CA GLU A 296 -7.14 -13.74 -13.43
C GLU A 296 -6.18 -12.72 -14.02
N LEU A 297 -6.07 -11.53 -13.40
CA LEU A 297 -5.11 -10.50 -13.80
C LEU A 297 -3.67 -11.03 -13.71
N GLY A 298 -3.31 -11.66 -12.59
CA GLY A 298 -1.98 -12.23 -12.40
C GLY A 298 -1.67 -13.36 -13.38
N ASP A 299 -2.66 -14.22 -13.68
CA ASP A 299 -2.50 -15.29 -14.66
C ASP A 299 -2.32 -14.72 -16.08
N ILE A 300 -3.07 -13.68 -16.45
CA ILE A 300 -2.94 -13.01 -17.75
C ILE A 300 -1.58 -12.30 -17.89
N ASP A 301 -1.14 -11.58 -16.86
CA ASP A 301 0.17 -10.92 -16.89
C ASP A 301 1.30 -11.93 -17.10
N ARG A 302 1.30 -13.02 -16.33
CA ARG A 302 2.28 -14.10 -16.49
C ARG A 302 2.20 -14.77 -17.85
N LEU A 303 1.00 -15.11 -18.34
CA LEU A 303 0.81 -15.75 -19.64
C LEU A 303 1.29 -14.89 -20.81
N THR A 304 1.21 -13.58 -20.68
CA THR A 304 1.64 -12.65 -21.72
C THR A 304 3.08 -12.16 -21.56
N GLY A 305 3.81 -12.63 -20.53
CA GLY A 305 5.14 -12.11 -20.21
C GLY A 305 5.12 -10.59 -19.94
N SER A 306 4.08 -10.14 -19.24
CA SER A 306 3.78 -8.73 -18.92
C SER A 306 3.51 -7.82 -20.13
N LEU A 307 3.27 -8.38 -21.31
CA LEU A 307 2.80 -7.59 -22.47
C LEU A 307 1.44 -6.95 -22.18
N SER A 308 0.55 -7.60 -21.43
CA SER A 308 -0.73 -7.01 -21.01
C SER A 308 -0.53 -5.73 -20.20
N LEU A 309 0.44 -5.69 -19.27
CA LEU A 309 0.76 -4.49 -18.51
C LEU A 309 1.35 -3.39 -19.41
N ASN A 310 2.19 -3.74 -20.39
CA ASN A 310 2.74 -2.76 -21.32
C ASN A 310 1.66 -2.11 -22.20
N VAL A 311 0.71 -2.91 -22.70
CA VAL A 311 -0.47 -2.41 -23.41
C VAL A 311 -1.32 -1.55 -22.49
N TRP A 312 -1.52 -1.97 -21.24
CA TRP A 312 -2.24 -1.19 -20.24
C TRP A 312 -1.62 0.18 -19.97
N LYS A 313 -0.31 0.23 -19.72
CA LYS A 313 0.45 1.48 -19.51
C LYS A 313 0.36 2.39 -20.73
N THR A 314 0.40 1.82 -21.93
CA THR A 314 0.23 2.59 -23.18
C THR A 314 -1.17 3.20 -23.25
N LEU A 315 -2.21 2.42 -22.96
CA LEU A 315 -3.59 2.89 -22.94
C LEU A 315 -3.80 3.99 -21.87
N MET A 316 -3.29 3.76 -20.67
CA MET A 316 -3.41 4.67 -19.53
C MET A 316 -2.45 5.86 -19.58
N SER A 317 -1.60 5.98 -20.61
CA SER A 317 -0.83 7.22 -20.84
C SER A 317 -1.73 8.43 -21.10
N SER A 318 -2.95 8.19 -21.61
CA SER A 318 -3.97 9.22 -21.81
C SER A 318 -4.72 9.51 -20.52
N LYS A 319 -4.62 10.76 -20.04
CA LYS A 319 -5.40 11.26 -18.90
C LYS A 319 -6.89 11.05 -19.06
N PHE A 320 -7.43 11.31 -20.26
CA PHE A 320 -8.85 11.08 -20.56
C PHE A 320 -9.23 9.62 -20.32
N VAL A 321 -8.41 8.67 -20.77
CA VAL A 321 -8.71 7.24 -20.62
C VAL A 321 -8.68 6.83 -19.15
N ARG A 322 -7.69 7.30 -18.37
CA ARG A 322 -7.63 7.07 -16.91
C ARG A 322 -8.88 7.58 -16.20
N GLU A 323 -9.29 8.81 -16.50
CA GLU A 323 -10.49 9.42 -15.90
C GLU A 323 -11.78 8.66 -16.24
N GLN A 324 -11.96 8.24 -17.50
CA GLN A 324 -13.13 7.44 -17.88
C GLN A 324 -13.13 6.08 -17.18
N PHE A 325 -11.97 5.43 -17.11
CA PHE A 325 -11.84 4.14 -16.48
C PHE A 325 -12.14 4.21 -14.96
N LEU A 326 -11.65 5.24 -14.26
CA LEU A 326 -11.97 5.47 -12.85
C LEU A 326 -13.47 5.71 -12.64
N LYS A 327 -14.11 6.53 -13.47
CA LYS A 327 -15.56 6.77 -13.41
C LYS A 327 -16.38 5.50 -13.64
N ILE A 328 -15.99 4.68 -14.62
CA ILE A 328 -16.66 3.40 -14.89
C ILE A 328 -16.48 2.44 -13.71
N SER A 329 -15.28 2.39 -13.13
CA SER A 329 -15.00 1.59 -11.93
C SER A 329 -15.91 2.02 -10.79
N GLU A 330 -16.07 3.33 -10.57
CA GLU A 330 -16.95 3.84 -9.52
C GLU A 330 -18.44 3.47 -9.77
N ALA A 331 -18.92 3.65 -11.00
CA ALA A 331 -20.32 3.42 -11.35
C ALA A 331 -20.78 1.95 -11.24
N ILE A 332 -19.87 0.98 -11.40
CA ILE A 332 -20.23 -0.45 -11.36
C ILE A 332 -20.63 -0.94 -9.96
N LEU A 333 -20.22 -0.26 -8.88
CA LEU A 333 -20.69 -0.59 -7.52
C LEU A 333 -21.94 0.17 -7.07
N GLU A 334 -22.21 1.34 -7.64
CA GLU A 334 -23.41 2.13 -7.31
C GLU A 334 -24.67 1.59 -8.00
N ALA A 335 -24.51 0.75 -9.02
CA ALA A 335 -25.61 0.08 -9.67
C ALA A 335 -26.27 -0.89 -8.66
N PRO A 336 -27.58 -0.76 -8.36
CA PRO A 336 -28.28 -1.72 -7.51
C PRO A 336 -28.08 -3.12 -8.11
N THR A 337 -27.73 -4.08 -7.25
CA THR A 337 -27.60 -5.49 -7.62
C THR A 337 -28.96 -6.05 -8.02
N SER A 338 -29.42 -5.70 -9.21
CA SER A 338 -30.55 -6.28 -9.90
C SER A 338 -30.08 -6.62 -11.30
N THR A 339 -29.30 -7.69 -11.42
CA THR A 339 -29.50 -8.79 -12.38
C THR A 339 -28.25 -9.66 -12.44
N SER A 340 -28.49 -10.96 -12.32
CA SER A 340 -27.60 -12.04 -12.70
C SER A 340 -26.98 -11.78 -14.08
N PHE A 341 -25.70 -11.41 -14.12
CA PHE A 341 -24.89 -11.38 -15.34
C PHE A 341 -23.96 -12.60 -15.42
N PHE A 342 -24.45 -13.77 -15.01
CA PHE A 342 -23.90 -15.06 -15.43
C PHE A 342 -25.04 -16.07 -15.46
N GLN A 343 -25.68 -16.19 -16.63
CA GLN A 343 -26.40 -17.38 -17.05
C GLN A 343 -26.07 -17.67 -18.50
#